data_AF-A0A0R1VT31-F1
#
_entry.id   AF-A0A0R1VT31-F1
#
_cell.length_a   1.000
_cell.length_b   1.000
_cell.length_c   1.000
_cell.angle_alpha   90.00
_cell.angle_beta   90.00
_cell.angle_gamma   90.00
#
_symmetry.space_group_name_H-M   'P 1'
#
loop_
_entity.id
_entity.type
_entity.pdbx_description
1 polymer ?
#
loop_
_entity_poly.entity_id
_entity_poly.type
_entity_poly.pdbx_seq_one_letter_code
_entity_poly.pdbx_strand_id
1 'polypeptide(L)' 'MIFLNAPIMQDKIIDFMNSYNENGLTFKLKSKNGMKLVFETNAEDLEAAAKAAKNAIHAQPWGTVLYFQAGVEK' A
#
# COMPACT_ATOMS: atom_id res chain seq x y z
N MET A 1 8.13 -0.78 -7.99
CA MET A 1 7.43 -1.26 -6.77
C MET A 1 7.08 -0.04 -5.92
N ILE A 2 6.09 -0.14 -5.05
CA ILE A 2 5.76 0.91 -4.09
C ILE A 2 6.10 0.43 -2.68
N PHE A 3 6.39 1.35 -1.77
CA PHE A 3 6.54 1.04 -0.36
C PHE A 3 5.46 1.74 0.48
N LEU A 4 5.08 1.10 1.59
CA LEU A 4 4.26 1.65 2.66
C LEU A 4 5.03 1.52 3.98
N ASN A 5 5.35 2.63 4.64
CA ASN A 5 5.95 2.64 5.98
C ASN A 5 4.86 2.76 7.03
N ALA A 6 4.36 1.62 7.51
CA ALA A 6 3.28 1.54 8.48
C ALA A 6 3.79 0.91 9.80
N PRO A 7 3.83 1.65 10.91
CA PRO A 7 4.30 1.12 12.19
C PRO A 7 3.29 0.15 12.84
N ILE A 8 2.01 0.26 12.48
CA ILE A 8 0.91 -0.53 13.06
C ILE A 8 -0.04 -1.02 11.97
N MET A 9 -0.88 -2.00 12.30
CA MET A 9 -1.91 -2.58 11.41
C MET A 9 -1.39 -3.07 10.05
N GLN A 10 -0.12 -3.51 10.02
CA GLN A 10 0.53 -3.99 8.80
C GLN A 10 -0.23 -5.17 8.19
N ASP A 11 -0.68 -6.13 8.99
CA ASP A 11 -1.40 -7.31 8.50
C ASP A 11 -2.71 -6.94 7.81
N LYS A 12 -3.44 -5.93 8.34
CA LYS A 12 -4.64 -5.41 7.67
C LYS A 12 -4.32 -4.68 6.37
N ILE A 13 -3.24 -3.90 6.35
CA ILE A 13 -2.79 -3.22 5.13
C ILE A 13 -2.40 -4.25 4.07
N ILE A 14 -1.66 -5.29 4.46
CA ILE A 14 -1.24 -6.37 3.57
C ILE A 14 -2.45 -7.09 2.99
N ASP A 15 -3.41 -7.48 3.82
CA ASP A 15 -4.63 -8.18 3.41
C ASP A 15 -5.46 -7.33 2.43
N PHE A 16 -5.66 -6.05 2.77
CA PHE A 16 -6.38 -5.10 1.92
C PHE A 16 -5.68 -4.89 0.58
N MET A 17 -4.37 -4.62 0.60
CA MET A 17 -3.60 -4.36 -0.61
C MET A 17 -3.50 -5.59 -1.52
N ASN A 18 -3.31 -6.79 -0.96
CA ASN A 18 -3.28 -8.03 -1.74
C ASN A 18 -4.63 -8.36 -2.38
N SER A 19 -5.73 -7.91 -1.77
CA SER A 19 -7.10 -8.08 -2.28
C SER A 19 -7.56 -6.88 -3.12
N TYR A 20 -6.74 -5.85 -3.26
CA TYR A 20 -7.10 -4.63 -3.97
C TYR A 20 -7.13 -4.90 -5.47
N ASN A 21 -8.30 -4.68 -6.07
CA ASN A 21 -8.51 -4.75 -7.51
C ASN A 21 -9.52 -3.67 -7.91
N GLU A 22 -9.02 -2.47 -8.16
CA GLU A 22 -9.82 -1.34 -8.62
C GLU A 22 -9.20 -0.75 -9.89
N ASN A 23 -10.00 -0.53 -10.94
CA ASN A 23 -9.53 -0.08 -12.25
C ASN A 23 -8.40 -0.95 -12.86
N GLY A 24 -8.36 -2.25 -12.54
CA GLY A 24 -7.31 -3.16 -12.98
C GLY A 24 -5.95 -2.92 -12.30
N LEU A 25 -5.87 -2.03 -11.32
CA LEU A 25 -4.70 -1.81 -10.48
C LEU A 25 -4.65 -2.90 -9.41
N THR A 26 -3.53 -3.59 -9.34
CA THR A 26 -3.28 -4.66 -8.39
C THR A 26 -2.03 -4.36 -7.59
N PHE A 27 -2.04 -4.84 -6.34
CA PHE A 27 -0.87 -4.78 -5.46
C PHE A 27 -0.62 -6.16 -4.88
N LYS A 28 0.65 -6.54 -4.79
CA LYS A 28 1.06 -7.81 -4.19
C LYS A 28 2.24 -7.61 -3.28
N LEU A 29 2.14 -8.08 -2.04
CA LEU A 29 3.24 -7.99 -1.08
C LEU A 29 4.47 -8.73 -1.65
N LYS A 30 5.58 -8.01 -1.75
CA LYS A 30 6.88 -8.55 -2.15
C LYS A 30 7.75 -8.86 -0.94
N SER A 31 7.83 -7.91 -0.01
CA SER A 31 8.70 -8.00 1.17
C SER A 31 8.12 -7.20 2.33
N LYS A 32 8.41 -7.66 3.55
CA LYS A 32 8.11 -6.98 4.82
C LYS A 32 9.39 -6.87 5.62
N ASN A 33 9.88 -5.65 5.82
CA ASN A 33 11.10 -5.34 6.57
C ASN A 33 10.78 -4.35 7.69
N GLY A 34 10.51 -4.86 8.89
CA GLY A 34 10.11 -4.04 10.03
C GLY A 34 8.79 -3.31 9.75
N MET A 35 8.84 -1.97 9.68
CA MET A 35 7.68 -1.13 9.34
C MET A 35 7.48 -0.91 7.84
N LYS A 36 8.46 -1.30 7.02
CA LYS A 36 8.44 -1.09 5.58
C LYS A 36 7.81 -2.30 4.88
N LEU A 37 6.71 -2.05 4.20
CA LEU A 37 5.99 -3.01 3.38
C LEU A 37 6.23 -2.65 1.91
N VAL A 38 6.69 -3.59 1.11
CA VAL A 38 6.96 -3.36 -0.31
C VAL A 38 5.95 -4.13 -1.14
N PHE A 39 5.25 -3.44 -2.02
CA PHE A 39 4.25 -4.02 -2.90
C PHE A 39 4.70 -3.90 -4.37
N GLU A 40 4.59 -5.02 -5.08
CA GLU A 40 4.65 -5.05 -6.53
C GLU A 40 3.29 -4.59 -7.08
N THR A 41 3.30 -3.83 -8.16
CA THR A 41 2.10 -3.31 -8.80
C THR A 41 2.26 -3.35 -10.31
N ASN A 42 1.14 -3.45 -11.02
CA ASN A 42 1.08 -3.39 -12.48
C ASN A 42 0.87 -1.97 -13.02
N ALA A 43 0.88 -0.93 -12.17
CA ALA A 43 0.86 0.45 -12.64
C ALA A 43 2.13 0.85 -13.38
N GLU A 44 1.95 1.63 -14.45
CA GLU A 44 3.03 2.32 -15.15
C GLU A 44 3.51 3.54 -14.33
N ASP A 45 2.57 4.28 -13.73
CA ASP A 45 2.86 5.42 -12.85
C ASP A 45 2.91 4.96 -11.38
N LEU A 46 4.12 4.72 -10.88
CA LEU A 46 4.35 4.25 -9.51
C LEU A 46 4.04 5.33 -8.45
N GLU A 47 4.18 6.61 -8.77
CA GLU A 47 3.86 7.70 -7.84
C GLU A 47 2.35 7.81 -7.65
N ALA A 48 1.60 7.75 -8.76
CA ALA A 48 0.14 7.69 -8.73
C ALA A 48 -0.34 6.42 -8.00
N ALA A 49 0.29 5.27 -8.24
CA ALA A 49 -0.06 4.01 -7.57
C ALA A 49 0.18 4.07 -6.06
N ALA A 50 1.30 4.64 -5.60
CA ALA A 50 1.57 4.81 -4.18
C ALA A 50 0.55 5.75 -3.51
N LYS A 51 0.14 6.82 -4.20
CA LYS A 51 -0.90 7.75 -3.73
C LYS A 51 -2.27 7.08 -3.69
N ALA A 52 -2.59 6.29 -4.71
CA ALA A 52 -3.84 5.50 -4.78
C ALA A 52 -3.91 4.50 -3.62
N ALA A 53 -2.85 3.72 -3.40
CA ALA A 53 -2.73 2.80 -2.28
C ALA A 53 -2.96 3.50 -0.93
N LYS A 54 -2.30 4.65 -0.71
CA LYS A 54 -2.45 5.44 0.51
C LYS A 54 -3.90 5.90 0.71
N ASN A 55 -4.51 6.46 -0.33
CA ASN A 55 -5.89 6.94 -0.28
C ASN A 55 -6.88 5.79 -0.05
N ALA A 56 -6.69 4.66 -0.71
CA ALA A 56 -7.51 3.47 -0.57
C ALA A 56 -7.48 2.93 0.86
N ILE A 57 -6.30 2.90 1.48
CA ILE A 57 -6.15 2.54 2.90
C ILE A 57 -6.83 3.58 3.80
N HIS A 58 -6.63 4.88 3.58
CA HIS A 58 -7.28 5.94 4.39
C HIS A 58 -8.81 5.96 4.27
N ALA A 59 -9.35 5.51 3.13
CA ALA A 59 -10.78 5.36 2.90
C ALA A 59 -11.38 4.19 3.71
N GLN A 60 -10.55 3.26 4.19
CA GLN A 60 -11.03 2.21 5.09
C GLN A 60 -11.35 2.78 6.47
N PRO A 61 -12.38 2.26 7.16
CA PRO A 61 -12.79 2.76 8.47
C PRO A 61 -11.69 2.65 9.54
N TRP A 62 -10.78 1.68 9.38
CA TRP A 62 -9.62 1.48 10.25
C TRP A 62 -8.39 2.29 9.82
N GLY A 63 -8.34 2.76 8.57
CA GLY A 63 -7.18 3.40 7.98
C GLY A 63 -7.15 4.92 8.16
N THR A 64 -8.29 5.56 8.43
CA THR A 64 -8.40 7.01 8.61
C THR A 64 -7.51 7.55 9.74
N VAL A 65 -7.25 6.74 10.77
CA VAL A 65 -6.43 7.11 11.94
C VAL A 65 -4.97 6.69 11.80
N LEU A 66 -4.61 6.00 10.72
CA LEU A 66 -3.25 5.50 10.54
C LEU A 66 -2.32 6.59 10.03
N TYR A 67 -1.18 6.74 10.69
CA TYR A 67 -0.09 7.54 10.18
C TYR A 67 0.94 6.63 9.51
N PHE A 68 1.02 6.70 8.19
CA PHE A 68 2.01 5.96 7.40
C PHE A 68 2.44 6.77 6.17
N GLN A 69 3.60 6.40 5.63
CA GLN A 69 4.12 6.97 4.40
C GLN A 69 3.91 6.00 3.25
N ALA A 70 3.70 6.54 2.06
CA ALA A 70 3.64 5.79 0.81
C ALA A 70 4.55 6.46 -0.21
N GLY A 71 5.24 5.69 -1.02
CA GLY A 71 6.10 6.21 -2.08
C GLY A 71 6.60 5.14 -3.03
N VAL A 72 7.42 5.56 -3.98
CA VAL A 72 8.08 4.66 -4.93
C VAL A 72 9.27 4.01 -4.25
N GLU A 73 9.35 2.68 -4.32
CA GLU A 73 10.51 1.94 -3.84
C GLU A 73 11.66 2.11 -4.84
N LYS A 74 12.79 2.63 -4.35
CA LYS A 74 14.02 2.89 -5.13
C LYS A 74 15.02 1.75 -4.98
#